data_AF-A0A940TU42-F1
#
_entry.id   AF-A0A940TU42-F1
#
_cell.length_a   1.000
_cell.length_b   1.000
_cell.length_c   1.000
_cell.angle_alpha   90.00
_cell.angle_beta   90.00
_cell.angle_gamma   90.00
#
_symmetry.space_group_name_H-M   'P 1'
#
loop_
_entity.id
_entity.type
_entity.pdbx_description
1 polymer ?
#
loop_
_entity_poly.entity_id
_entity_poly.type
_entity_poly.pdbx_seq_one_letter_code
_entity_poly.pdbx_strand_id
1 'polypeptide(L)'
;MLCENGPRTDRLMIIWQRLRRALGRQVLRVDLPLIESLQDLAEREQRTKEAVAADLLSHALHQRQAGEANLRSWQRLSPREQEVAALVCLNYTNAQIAARLSISPSTAKTHVRNVLRKFGLERRADLRLALAEWDFSAWQ
;
A
#
# COMPACT_ATOMS: atom_id res chain seq x y z
N MET A 1 -4.42 -21.71 36.59
CA MET A 1 -5.58 -21.22 35.81
C MET A 1 -5.03 -20.18 34.84
N LEU A 2 -4.63 -20.64 33.65
CA LEU A 2 -3.93 -19.89 32.62
C LEU A 2 -4.94 -19.25 31.67
N CYS A 3 -4.72 -18.00 31.28
CA CYS A 3 -5.09 -17.43 29.99
C CYS A 3 -4.26 -16.16 29.75
N GLU A 4 -3.00 -16.36 29.37
CA GLU A 4 -2.26 -15.44 28.51
C GLU A 4 -2.85 -15.50 27.09
N ASN A 5 -2.74 -14.40 26.32
CA ASN A 5 -2.57 -14.32 24.85
C ASN A 5 -3.32 -13.14 24.22
N GLY A 6 -2.73 -11.95 24.32
CA GLY A 6 -2.93 -10.89 23.31
C GLY A 6 -1.71 -10.87 22.36
N PRO A 7 -1.87 -10.60 21.05
CA PRO A 7 -0.74 -10.60 20.15
C PRO A 7 0.22 -9.43 20.48
N ARG A 8 1.36 -9.77 21.09
CA ARG A 8 2.56 -8.91 21.14
C ARG A 8 3.17 -8.87 19.73
N THR A 9 2.75 -7.92 18.90
CA THR A 9 3.49 -7.59 17.66
C THR A 9 4.42 -6.41 17.92
N ASP A 10 5.70 -6.72 17.79
CA ASP A 10 6.84 -5.87 18.08
C ASP A 10 6.86 -4.61 17.19
N ARG A 11 6.63 -3.43 17.79
CA ARG A 11 6.67 -2.11 17.15
C ARG A 11 7.95 -1.87 16.35
N LEU A 12 9.02 -2.60 16.68
CA LEU A 12 10.31 -2.54 16.00
C LEU A 12 10.22 -3.03 14.54
N MET A 13 9.37 -4.00 14.19
CA MET A 13 9.35 -4.57 12.84
C MET A 13 8.85 -3.58 11.76
N ILE A 14 7.87 -2.74 12.11
CA ILE A 14 7.34 -1.67 11.25
C ILE A 14 8.36 -0.54 11.10
N ILE A 15 9.13 -0.25 12.15
CA ILE A 15 10.20 0.76 12.15
C ILE A 15 11.40 0.26 11.33
N TRP A 16 11.74 -1.03 11.41
CA TRP A 16 12.78 -1.68 10.60
C TRP A 16 12.44 -1.67 9.10
N GLN A 17 11.19 -1.95 8.71
CA GLN A 17 10.76 -1.81 7.30
C GLN A 17 10.84 -0.36 6.80
N ARG A 18 10.58 0.62 7.68
CA ARG A 18 10.70 2.05 7.36
C ARG A 18 12.16 2.51 7.23
N LEU A 19 13.04 2.07 8.12
CA LEU A 19 14.48 2.37 8.08
C LEU A 19 15.15 1.77 6.83
N ARG A 20 14.77 0.53 6.46
CA ARG A 20 15.29 -0.13 5.24
C ARG A 20 14.92 0.60 3.95
N ARG A 21 13.76 1.26 3.90
CA ARG A 21 13.32 2.09 2.76
C ARG A 21 13.94 3.49 2.77
N ALA A 22 14.16 4.09 3.95
CA ALA A 22 14.77 5.41 4.09
C ALA A 22 16.29 5.43 3.78
N LEU A 23 17.00 4.33 4.05
CA LEU A 23 18.42 4.16 3.71
C LEU A 23 18.64 3.69 2.25
N GLY A 24 17.56 3.42 1.52
CA GLY A 24 17.60 2.97 0.12
C GLY A 24 17.72 4.13 -0.86
N ARG A 25 18.86 4.83 -0.87
CA ARG A 25 19.30 5.56 -2.06
C ARG A 25 19.79 4.53 -3.09
N GLN A 26 18.88 3.65 -3.53
CA GLN A 26 19.13 2.69 -4.59
C GLN A 26 19.23 3.49 -5.89
N VAL A 27 20.46 3.70 -6.35
CA VAL A 27 20.72 4.03 -7.74
C VAL A 27 20.14 2.88 -8.56
N LEU A 28 19.20 3.18 -9.46
CA LEU A 28 18.69 2.20 -10.41
C LEU A 28 19.89 1.73 -11.23
N ARG A 29 20.40 0.52 -10.94
CA ARG A 29 21.47 -0.06 -11.74
C ARG A 29 20.83 -0.61 -13.00
N VAL A 30 21.14 0.01 -14.13
CA VAL A 30 20.87 -0.57 -15.44
C VAL A 30 22.04 -1.51 -15.74
N ASP A 31 21.76 -2.80 -15.83
CA ASP A 31 22.72 -3.83 -16.20
C ASP A 31 22.51 -4.29 -17.65
N LEU A 32 23.47 -5.04 -18.19
CA LEU A 32 23.43 -5.53 -19.58
C LEU A 32 22.18 -6.38 -19.89
N PRO A 33 21.73 -7.30 -19.01
CA PRO A 33 20.49 -8.05 -19.23
C PRO A 33 19.24 -7.18 -19.37
N LEU A 34 19.17 -6.05 -18.64
CA LEU A 34 18.08 -5.09 -18.79
C LEU A 34 18.15 -4.35 -20.13
N ILE A 35 19.35 -4.01 -20.62
CA ILE A 35 19.53 -3.35 -21.92
C ILE A 35 19.10 -4.28 -23.07
N GLU A 36 19.44 -5.57 -23.00
CA GLU A 36 18.99 -6.58 -23.97
C GLU A 36 17.48 -6.73 -23.94
N SER A 37 16.89 -6.83 -22.74
CA SER A 37 15.43 -6.89 -22.58
C SER A 37 14.71 -5.64 -23.14
N LEU A 38 15.31 -4.46 -22.97
CA LEU A 38 14.81 -3.22 -23.56
C LEU A 38 14.90 -3.24 -25.09
N GLN A 39 15.96 -3.82 -25.65
CA GLN A 39 16.11 -3.95 -27.09
C GLN A 39 15.05 -4.89 -27.69
N ASP A 40 14.88 -6.08 -27.12
CA ASP A 40 13.85 -7.03 -27.53
C ASP A 40 12.45 -6.41 -27.48
N LEU A 41 12.15 -5.66 -26.42
CA LEU A 41 10.86 -4.99 -26.26
C LEU A 41 10.68 -3.86 -27.29
N ALA A 42 11.73 -3.06 -27.52
CA ALA A 42 11.73 -1.99 -28.52
C ALA A 42 11.50 -2.53 -29.94
N GLU A 43 12.15 -3.64 -30.30
CA GLU A 43 11.96 -4.32 -31.59
C GLU A 43 10.53 -4.85 -31.73
N ARG A 44 9.99 -5.51 -30.70
CA ARG A 44 8.60 -6.02 -30.69
C ARG A 44 7.55 -4.91 -30.81
N GLU A 45 7.78 -3.78 -30.14
CA GLU A 45 6.87 -2.64 -30.17
C GLU A 45 7.11 -1.69 -31.36
N GLN A 46 8.13 -1.95 -32.20
CA GLN A 46 8.55 -1.06 -33.29
C GLN A 46 8.84 0.38 -32.81
N ARG A 47 9.47 0.49 -31.64
CA ARG A 47 9.84 1.74 -30.96
C ARG A 47 11.35 1.81 -30.77
N THR A 48 11.87 3.00 -30.44
CA THR A 48 13.28 3.12 -30.05
C THR A 48 13.48 2.67 -28.61
N LYS A 49 14.69 2.23 -28.28
CA LYS A 49 15.09 1.83 -26.92
C LYS A 49 14.86 2.98 -25.92
N GLU A 50 15.11 4.21 -26.34
CA GLU A 50 14.93 5.42 -25.55
C GLU A 50 13.45 5.68 -25.25
N ALA A 51 12.57 5.48 -26.23
CA ALA A 51 11.13 5.68 -26.05
C ALA A 51 10.53 4.65 -25.09
N VAL A 52 10.93 3.39 -25.20
CA VAL A 52 10.51 2.32 -24.28
C VAL A 52 11.07 2.56 -22.88
N ALA A 53 12.36 2.88 -22.78
CA ALA A 53 13.00 3.18 -21.49
C ALA A 53 12.35 4.39 -20.80
N ALA A 54 12.06 5.46 -21.53
CA ALA A 54 11.40 6.65 -20.99
C ALA A 54 10.01 6.34 -20.43
N ASP A 55 9.21 5.53 -21.15
CA ASP A 55 7.87 5.13 -20.71
C ASP A 55 7.92 4.25 -19.45
N LEU A 56 8.80 3.23 -19.44
CA LEU A 56 9.01 2.37 -18.28
C LEU A 56 9.53 3.15 -17.06
N LEU A 57 10.46 4.09 -17.26
CA LEU A 57 10.97 4.95 -16.20
C LEU A 57 9.87 5.89 -15.68
N SER A 58 9.09 6.50 -16.57
CA SER A 58 7.95 7.33 -16.20
C SER A 58 6.96 6.53 -15.35
N HIS A 59 6.60 5.33 -15.80
CA HIS A 59 5.71 4.43 -15.07
C HIS A 59 6.27 4.06 -13.69
N ALA A 60 7.55 3.69 -13.61
CA ALA A 60 8.21 3.35 -12.34
C ALA A 60 8.26 4.55 -11.37
N LEU A 61 8.54 5.75 -11.86
CA LEU A 61 8.53 6.97 -11.06
C LEU A 61 7.12 7.30 -10.55
N HIS A 62 6.09 7.16 -11.40
CA HIS A 62 4.70 7.33 -11.00
C HIS A 62 4.27 6.32 -9.93
N GLN A 63 4.60 5.03 -10.10
CA GLN A 63 4.33 4.01 -9.09
C GLN A 63 5.01 4.33 -7.75
N ARG A 64 6.27 4.77 -7.79
CA ARG A 64 7.00 5.15 -6.58
C ARG A 64 6.35 6.33 -5.87
N GLN A 65 6.00 7.39 -6.61
CA GLN A 65 5.33 8.56 -6.04
C GLN A 65 3.98 8.19 -5.44
N ALA A 66 3.21 7.33 -6.10
CA ALA A 66 1.94 6.81 -5.58
C ALA A 66 2.16 6.02 -4.27
N GLY A 67 3.16 5.14 -4.22
CA GLY A 67 3.52 4.41 -3.01
C GLY A 67 3.92 5.33 -1.84
N GLU A 68 4.70 6.38 -2.12
CA GLU A 68 5.06 7.39 -1.12
C GLU A 68 3.85 8.20 -0.64
N ALA A 69 2.96 8.60 -1.54
CA ALA A 69 1.72 9.29 -1.21
C ALA A 69 0.82 8.41 -0.33
N ASN A 70 0.66 7.13 -0.66
CA ASN A 70 -0.11 6.16 0.12
C ASN A 70 0.47 5.98 1.53
N LEU A 71 1.79 5.90 1.67
CA LEU A 71 2.45 5.84 2.98
C LEU A 71 2.18 7.10 3.82
N ARG A 72 2.25 8.30 3.21
CA ARG A 72 1.95 9.55 3.91
C ARG A 72 0.48 9.59 4.36
N SER A 73 -0.45 9.19 3.50
CA SER A 73 -1.88 9.10 3.85
C SER A 73 -2.12 8.10 4.98
N TRP A 74 -1.47 6.94 4.95
CA TRP A 74 -1.51 5.95 6.03
C TRP A 74 -1.01 6.50 7.37
N GLN A 75 0.09 7.27 7.35
CA GLN A 75 0.65 7.90 8.55
C GLN A 75 -0.26 8.98 9.16
N ARG A 76 -1.16 9.58 8.38
CA ARG A 76 -2.16 10.55 8.87
C ARG A 76 -3.41 9.90 9.44
N LEU A 77 -3.58 8.59 9.26
CA LEU A 77 -4.68 7.85 9.89
C LEU A 77 -4.44 7.78 11.41
N SER A 78 -5.50 7.93 12.18
CA SER A 78 -5.47 7.56 13.61
C SER A 78 -5.30 6.05 13.75
N PRO A 79 -4.87 5.54 14.92
CA PRO A 79 -4.78 4.10 15.16
C PRO A 79 -6.06 3.37 14.76
N ARG A 80 -7.22 3.90 15.17
CA ARG A 80 -8.53 3.32 14.86
C ARG A 80 -8.86 3.32 13.36
N GLU A 81 -8.47 4.38 12.65
CA GLU A 81 -8.65 4.45 11.20
C GLU A 81 -7.72 3.47 10.46
N GLN A 82 -6.52 3.18 10.98
CA GLN A 82 -5.64 2.15 10.42
C GLN A 82 -6.26 0.76 10.51
N GLU A 83 -6.89 0.41 11.64
CA GLU A 83 -7.61 -0.87 11.78
C GLU A 83 -8.75 -0.97 10.78
N VAL A 84 -9.55 0.10 10.65
CA VAL A 84 -10.65 0.16 9.68
C VAL A 84 -10.13 0.06 8.24
N ALA A 85 -9.05 0.75 7.90
CA ALA A 85 -8.44 0.69 6.57
C ALA A 85 -7.95 -0.73 6.24
N ALA A 86 -7.26 -1.40 7.18
CA ALA A 86 -6.80 -2.78 7.02
C ALA A 86 -7.98 -3.73 6.79
N LEU A 87 -9.05 -3.64 7.60
CA LEU A 87 -10.23 -4.48 7.43
C LEU A 87 -10.97 -4.22 6.11
N VAL A 88 -10.95 -2.98 5.62
CA VAL A 88 -11.47 -2.66 4.28
C VAL A 88 -10.64 -3.33 3.18
N CYS A 89 -9.31 -3.32 3.31
CA CYS A 89 -8.40 -3.99 2.38
C CYS A 89 -8.57 -5.52 2.39
N LEU A 90 -8.89 -6.10 3.55
CA LEU A 90 -9.31 -7.49 3.72
C LEU A 90 -10.75 -7.79 3.23
N ASN A 91 -11.39 -6.80 2.59
CA ASN A 91 -12.72 -6.90 1.98
C ASN A 91 -13.89 -7.09 2.97
N TYR A 92 -13.75 -6.67 4.23
CA TYR A 92 -14.84 -6.70 5.19
C TYR A 92 -15.91 -5.63 4.93
N THR A 93 -17.18 -5.98 5.19
CA THR A 93 -18.32 -5.05 5.15
C THR A 93 -18.34 -4.14 6.38
N ASN A 94 -19.08 -3.02 6.33
CA ASN A 94 -19.23 -2.15 7.51
C ASN A 94 -19.81 -2.88 8.73
N ALA A 95 -20.71 -3.85 8.52
CA ALA A 95 -21.28 -4.66 9.59
C ALA A 95 -20.23 -5.60 10.20
N GLN A 96 -19.39 -6.23 9.37
CA GLN A 96 -18.30 -7.10 9.85
C GLN A 96 -17.19 -6.31 10.56
N ILE A 97 -16.86 -5.12 10.06
CA ILE A 97 -15.93 -4.19 10.70
C ILE A 97 -16.50 -3.76 12.05
N ALA A 98 -17.77 -3.34 12.08
CA ALA A 98 -18.46 -2.93 13.30
C ALA A 98 -18.44 -4.01 14.38
N ALA A 99 -18.74 -5.25 14.00
CA ALA A 99 -18.70 -6.39 14.90
C ALA A 99 -17.29 -6.64 15.47
N ARG A 100 -16.27 -6.69 14.61
CA ARG A 100 -14.86 -6.90 15.04
C ARG A 100 -14.36 -5.82 15.97
N LEU A 101 -14.76 -4.59 15.70
CA LEU A 101 -14.28 -3.42 16.40
C LEU A 101 -15.18 -3.01 17.58
N SER A 102 -16.28 -3.74 17.85
CA SER A 102 -17.27 -3.41 18.90
C SER A 102 -17.79 -1.96 18.80
N ILE A 103 -18.18 -1.54 17.60
CA ILE A 103 -18.78 -0.23 17.32
C ILE A 103 -20.07 -0.40 16.50
N SER A 104 -20.85 0.67 16.35
CA SER A 104 -22.03 0.62 15.48
C SER A 104 -21.65 0.58 13.98
N PRO A 105 -22.48 -0.02 13.11
CA PRO A 105 -22.30 0.03 11.66
C PRO A 105 -22.23 1.46 11.09
N SER A 106 -22.95 2.41 11.70
CA SER A 106 -22.89 3.83 11.33
C SER A 106 -21.53 4.45 11.67
N THR A 107 -20.96 4.14 12.84
CA THR A 107 -19.61 4.60 13.21
C THR A 107 -18.55 3.98 12.29
N ALA A 108 -18.66 2.69 11.96
CA ALA A 108 -17.78 2.05 10.98
C ALA A 108 -17.85 2.76 9.61
N LYS A 109 -19.07 3.08 9.12
CA LYS A 109 -19.26 3.86 7.88
C LYS A 109 -18.57 5.22 7.95
N THR A 110 -18.67 5.93 9.08
CA THR A 110 -17.98 7.22 9.30
C THR A 110 -16.46 7.08 9.26
N HIS A 111 -15.90 6.07 9.92
CA HIS A 111 -14.46 5.82 9.86
C HIS A 111 -13.99 5.52 8.44
N VAL A 112 -14.72 4.68 7.69
CA VAL A 112 -14.40 4.37 6.29
C VAL A 112 -14.41 5.65 5.43
N ARG A 113 -15.42 6.52 5.61
CA ARG A 113 -15.47 7.81 4.90
C ARG A 113 -14.26 8.69 5.25
N ASN A 114 -13.86 8.75 6.51
CA ASN A 114 -12.70 9.53 6.94
C ASN A 114 -11.39 8.98 6.37
N VAL A 115 -11.23 7.65 6.34
CA VAL A 115 -10.08 6.98 5.71
C VAL A 115 -10.02 7.35 4.23
N LEU A 116 -11.12 7.17 3.49
CA LEU A 116 -11.18 7.50 2.06
C LEU A 116 -10.84 8.97 1.80
N ARG A 117 -11.39 9.88 2.61
CA ARG A 117 -11.06 11.32 2.52
C ARG A 117 -9.56 11.58 2.76
N LYS A 118 -8.94 10.92 3.74
CA LYS A 118 -7.50 11.10 4.03
C LYS A 118 -6.60 10.54 2.94
N PHE A 119 -7.08 9.57 2.16
CA PHE A 119 -6.42 9.05 0.96
C PHE A 119 -6.77 9.83 -0.32
N GLY A 120 -7.72 10.78 -0.27
CA GLY A 120 -8.20 11.47 -1.47
C GLY A 120 -9.01 10.58 -2.41
N LEU A 121 -9.65 9.54 -1.88
CA LEU A 121 -10.39 8.54 -2.65
C LEU A 121 -11.89 8.67 -2.41
N GLU A 122 -12.68 8.27 -3.40
CA GLU A 122 -14.14 8.28 -3.31
C GLU A 122 -14.70 6.90 -3.02
N ARG A 123 -14.10 5.85 -3.61
CA ARG A 123 -14.62 4.50 -3.53
C ARG A 123 -13.74 3.64 -2.64
N ARG A 124 -14.41 2.79 -1.86
CA ARG A 124 -13.77 1.73 -1.08
C ARG A 124 -12.83 0.85 -1.93
N ALA A 125 -13.24 0.53 -3.16
CA ALA A 125 -12.45 -0.31 -4.05
C ALA A 125 -11.11 0.35 -4.41
N ASP A 126 -11.08 1.67 -4.55
CA ASP A 126 -9.86 2.43 -4.85
C ASP A 126 -8.85 2.32 -3.70
N LEU A 127 -9.33 2.27 -2.44
CA LEU A 127 -8.45 2.07 -1.29
C LEU A 127 -7.79 0.70 -1.32
N ARG A 128 -8.52 -0.34 -1.74
CA ARG A 128 -7.96 -1.69 -1.90
C ARG A 128 -6.91 -1.73 -3.00
N LEU A 129 -7.15 -1.05 -4.12
CA LEU A 129 -6.19 -0.94 -5.22
C LEU A 129 -4.92 -0.17 -4.80
N ALA A 130 -5.09 0.97 -4.11
CA ALA A 130 -3.98 1.80 -3.65
C ALA A 130 -3.06 1.06 -2.67
N LEU A 131 -3.60 0.10 -1.91
CA LEU A 131 -2.89 -0.68 -0.91
C LEU A 131 -2.79 -2.17 -1.29
N ALA A 132 -2.89 -2.52 -2.58
CA ALA A 132 -2.92 -3.92 -3.03
C ALA A 132 -1.63 -4.68 -2.67
N GLU A 133 -0.49 -4.00 -2.75
CA GLU A 133 0.84 -4.57 -2.44
C GLU A 133 1.14 -4.62 -0.92
N TRP A 134 0.18 -4.24 -0.06
CA TRP A 134 0.38 -4.20 1.38
C TRP A 134 -0.16 -5.48 2.03
N ASP A 135 0.60 -6.03 2.97
CA ASP A 135 0.18 -7.19 3.75
C ASP A 135 -0.65 -6.75 4.97
N PHE A 136 -1.92 -7.17 4.98
CA PHE A 136 -2.86 -6.95 6.09
C PHE A 136 -3.24 -8.24 6.82
N SER A 137 -2.57 -9.36 6.56
CA SER A 137 -2.89 -10.67 7.15
C SER A 137 -2.92 -10.65 8.68
N ALA A 138 -2.11 -9.80 9.32
CA ALA A 138 -2.07 -9.61 10.77
C ALA A 138 -3.36 -8.99 11.38
N TRP A 139 -4.31 -8.56 10.55
CA TRP A 139 -5.55 -7.88 10.96
C TRP A 139 -6.83 -8.69 10.69
N GLN A 140 -6.70 -9.96 10.28
CA GLN A 140 -7.83 -10.86 10.02
C GLN A 140 -8.59 -11.26 11.29
#